data_AF-A0A1G3WKP1-F1
#
_entry.id   AF-A0A1G3WKP1-F1
#
_cell.length_a   1.000
_cell.length_b   1.000
_cell.length_c   1.000
_cell.angle_alpha   90.00
_cell.angle_beta   90.00
_cell.angle_gamma   90.00
#
_symmetry.space_group_name_H-M   'P 1'
#
loop_
_entity.id
_entity.type
_entity.pdbx_description
1 polymer ?
#
loop_
_entity_poly.entity_id
_entity_poly.type
_entity_poly.pdbx_seq_one_letter_code
_entity_poly.pdbx_strand_id
1 'polypeptide(L)'
;MSRNRRGVTLPELLGAIVILALVTSLLSAVAFAMVRAIDRIAVNESAETTGLSLISQLENAMEDARPNTYSQTCEGTGGCVVLIQEYIYEYDPVDGMIDPVIHASPIEKTLSIHDNAIWIDAAMVGTGVFTIGPASTLAVVDDAGTVTVTISFELLAADGRTFPFTAIYEFNESAIPA
;
A
#
# COMPACT_ATOMS: atom_id res chain seq x y z
N MET A 1 -19.95 -44.00 60.20
CA MET A 1 -19.47 -42.98 59.23
C MET A 1 -20.68 -42.42 58.49
N SER A 2 -21.28 -41.34 58.99
CA SER A 2 -22.42 -40.67 58.34
C SER A 2 -21.90 -39.49 57.51
N ARG A 3 -22.06 -39.57 56.18
CA ARG A 3 -21.80 -38.45 55.27
C ARG A 3 -22.91 -37.42 55.44
N ASN A 4 -22.67 -36.37 56.22
CA ASN A 4 -23.52 -35.17 56.26
C ASN A 4 -23.46 -34.47 54.90
N ARG A 5 -24.45 -34.71 54.03
CA ARG A 5 -24.70 -33.83 52.87
C ARG A 5 -25.67 -32.75 53.32
N ARG A 6 -25.16 -31.56 53.64
CA ARG A 6 -25.99 -30.35 53.79
C ARG A 6 -26.58 -30.01 52.42
N GLY A 7 -27.91 -30.02 52.32
CA GLY A 7 -28.62 -29.60 51.11
C GLY A 7 -28.47 -28.09 50.89
N VAL A 8 -28.38 -27.67 49.63
CA VAL A 8 -28.34 -26.25 49.23
C VAL A 8 -29.72 -25.65 49.43
N THR A 9 -29.80 -24.50 50.09
CA THR A 9 -31.08 -23.80 50.28
C THR A 9 -31.47 -23.04 49.00
N LEU A 10 -32.77 -22.90 48.74
CA LEU A 10 -33.31 -22.15 47.58
C LEU A 10 -32.67 -20.76 47.34
N PRO A 11 -32.46 -19.91 48.37
CA PRO A 11 -31.79 -18.62 48.19
C PRO A 11 -30.29 -18.74 47.85
N GLU A 12 -29.58 -19.75 48.37
CA GLU A 12 -28.18 -20.01 47.97
C GLU A 12 -28.09 -20.45 46.50
N LEU A 13 -29.04 -21.26 46.03
CA LEU A 13 -29.13 -21.65 44.62
C LEU A 13 -29.36 -20.42 43.73
N LEU A 14 -30.26 -19.52 44.12
CA LEU A 14 -30.59 -18.32 43.36
C LEU A 14 -29.38 -17.36 43.28
N GLY A 15 -28.69 -17.15 44.40
CA GLY A 15 -27.46 -16.35 44.46
C GLY A 15 -26.35 -16.92 43.57
N ALA A 16 -26.17 -18.25 43.58
CA ALA A 16 -25.20 -18.93 42.72
C ALA A 16 -25.52 -18.75 41.22
N ILE A 17 -26.80 -18.83 40.83
CA ILE A 17 -27.22 -18.62 39.43
C ILE A 17 -26.95 -17.18 38.99
N VAL A 18 -27.25 -16.19 39.83
CA VAL A 18 -27.00 -14.77 39.51
C VAL A 18 -25.50 -14.51 39.36
N ILE A 19 -24.67 -15.02 40.28
CA ILE A 19 -23.21 -14.88 40.19
C ILE A 19 -22.70 -15.57 38.92
N LEU A 20 -23.19 -16.77 38.61
CA LEU A 20 -22.80 -17.48 37.40
C LEU A 20 -23.17 -16.69 36.13
N ALA A 21 -24.39 -16.14 36.07
CA ALA A 21 -24.82 -15.31 34.95
C ALA A 21 -23.92 -14.07 34.77
N LEU A 22 -23.59 -13.37 35.86
CA LEU A 22 -22.69 -12.23 35.83
C LEU A 22 -21.29 -12.62 35.34
N VAL A 23 -20.72 -13.71 35.87
CA VAL A 23 -19.39 -14.19 35.47
C VAL A 23 -19.38 -14.59 33.99
N THR A 24 -20.39 -15.33 33.52
CA THR A 24 -20.49 -15.71 32.10
C THR A 24 -20.64 -14.50 31.18
N SER A 25 -21.40 -13.48 31.59
CA SER A 25 -21.55 -12.25 30.81
C SER A 25 -20.22 -11.50 30.70
N LEU A 26 -19.46 -11.42 31.79
CA LEU A 26 -18.15 -10.79 31.80
C LEU A 26 -17.17 -11.55 30.91
N LEU A 27 -17.15 -12.89 30.99
CA LEU A 27 -16.31 -13.73 30.15
C LEU A 27 -16.65 -13.54 28.65
N SER A 28 -17.92 -13.45 28.29
CA SER A 28 -18.33 -13.18 26.91
C SER A 28 -17.89 -11.80 26.42
N ALA A 29 -17.99 -10.77 27.27
CA ALA A 29 -17.57 -9.41 26.93
C ALA A 29 -16.05 -9.33 26.71
N VAL A 30 -15.27 -9.97 27.59
CA VAL A 30 -13.81 -10.04 27.47
C VAL A 30 -13.41 -10.81 26.21
N ALA A 31 -14.03 -11.96 25.95
CA ALA A 31 -13.75 -12.75 24.75
C ALA A 31 -14.06 -11.96 23.47
N PHE A 32 -15.19 -11.27 23.42
CA PHE A 32 -15.55 -10.43 22.27
C PHE A 32 -14.59 -9.26 22.07
N ALA A 33 -14.17 -8.60 23.16
CA ALA A 33 -13.16 -7.55 23.10
C ALA A 33 -11.81 -8.07 22.59
N MET A 34 -11.39 -9.27 23.02
CA MET A 34 -10.18 -9.92 22.53
C MET A 34 -10.25 -10.24 21.03
N VAL A 35 -11.34 -10.85 20.56
CA VAL A 35 -11.52 -11.16 19.13
C VAL A 35 -11.45 -9.89 18.29
N ARG A 36 -12.17 -8.83 18.69
CA ARG A 36 -12.11 -7.54 18.01
C ARG A 36 -10.71 -6.92 18.00
N ALA A 37 -9.96 -7.06 19.09
CA ALA A 37 -8.59 -6.57 19.16
C ALA A 37 -7.68 -7.34 18.18
N ILE A 38 -7.82 -8.66 18.11
CA ILE A 38 -7.08 -9.52 17.19
C ILE A 38 -7.41 -9.15 15.74
N ASP A 39 -8.69 -9.04 15.38
CA ASP A 39 -9.11 -8.65 14.02
C ASP A 39 -8.55 -7.29 13.63
N ARG A 40 -8.55 -6.34 14.58
CA ARG A 40 -7.99 -5.00 14.35
C ARG A 40 -6.49 -5.05 14.06
N ILE A 41 -5.74 -5.83 14.86
CA ILE A 41 -4.30 -6.01 14.69
C ILE A 41 -4.02 -6.67 13.34
N ALA A 42 -4.70 -7.76 13.02
CA ALA A 42 -4.50 -8.50 11.78
C ALA A 42 -4.74 -7.62 10.53
N VAL A 43 -5.78 -6.80 10.53
CA VAL A 43 -6.03 -5.88 9.40
C VAL A 43 -4.96 -4.79 9.32
N ASN A 44 -4.50 -4.25 10.45
CA ASN A 44 -3.43 -3.25 10.45
C ASN A 44 -2.12 -3.83 9.92
N GLU A 45 -1.71 -5.01 10.40
CA GLU A 45 -0.50 -5.70 9.92
C GLU A 45 -0.61 -6.05 8.43
N SER A 46 -1.77 -6.50 7.98
CA SER A 46 -2.03 -6.78 6.57
C SER A 46 -1.98 -5.51 5.72
N ALA A 47 -2.51 -4.39 6.23
CA ALA A 47 -2.50 -3.11 5.52
C ALA A 47 -1.08 -2.57 5.41
N GLU A 48 -0.29 -2.64 6.49
CA GLU A 48 1.11 -2.22 6.50
C GLU A 48 1.96 -3.07 5.54
N THR A 49 1.83 -4.40 5.60
CA THR A 49 2.55 -5.30 4.69
C THR A 49 2.19 -5.04 3.24
N THR A 50 0.89 -4.86 2.96
CA THR A 50 0.41 -4.57 1.60
C THR A 50 0.90 -3.20 1.13
N GLY A 51 0.77 -2.16 1.96
CA GLY A 51 1.20 -0.81 1.63
C GLY A 51 2.69 -0.71 1.37
N LEU A 52 3.53 -1.30 2.22
CA LEU A 52 4.98 -1.36 2.01
C LEU A 52 5.36 -2.15 0.75
N SER A 53 4.65 -3.25 0.47
CA SER A 53 4.85 -4.01 -0.77
C SER A 53 4.46 -3.20 -2.01
N LEU A 54 3.39 -2.40 -1.96
CA LEU A 54 3.02 -1.51 -3.04
C LEU A 54 4.02 -0.38 -3.22
N ILE A 55 4.48 0.25 -2.13
CA ILE A 55 5.54 1.28 -2.19
C ILE A 55 6.75 0.70 -2.92
N SER A 56 7.25 -0.47 -2.49
CA SER A 56 8.41 -1.10 -3.13
C SER A 56 8.16 -1.44 -4.60
N GLN A 57 6.98 -1.92 -4.97
CA GLN A 57 6.65 -2.19 -6.38
C GLN A 57 6.66 -0.91 -7.23
N LEU A 58 6.13 0.19 -6.69
CA LEU A 58 6.09 1.48 -7.39
C LEU A 58 7.49 2.08 -7.51
N GLU A 59 8.25 2.13 -6.42
CA GLU A 59 9.62 2.63 -6.40
C GLU A 59 10.51 1.83 -7.35
N ASN A 60 10.44 0.50 -7.30
CA ASN A 60 11.19 -0.36 -8.23
C ASN A 60 10.75 -0.13 -9.68
N ALA A 61 9.45 0.02 -9.96
CA ALA A 61 8.98 0.25 -11.33
C ALA A 61 9.45 1.61 -11.89
N MET A 62 9.51 2.64 -11.04
CA MET A 62 10.03 3.96 -11.40
C MET A 62 11.56 3.93 -11.55
N GLU A 63 12.26 3.23 -10.67
CA GLU A 63 13.72 3.05 -10.74
C GLU A 63 14.14 2.23 -11.95
N ASP A 64 13.47 1.12 -12.24
CA ASP A 64 13.74 0.24 -13.38
C ASP A 64 13.50 0.96 -14.72
N ALA A 65 12.58 1.93 -14.77
CA ALA A 65 12.35 2.75 -15.95
C ALA A 65 13.56 3.63 -16.30
N ARG A 66 14.39 3.96 -15.30
CA ARG A 66 15.59 4.81 -15.45
C ARG A 66 15.33 6.03 -16.34
N PRO A 67 14.31 6.85 -16.03
CA PRO A 67 13.90 7.93 -16.91
C PRO A 67 14.95 9.03 -16.99
N ASN A 68 15.00 9.66 -18.16
CA ASN A 68 15.73 10.90 -18.40
C ASN A 68 14.78 12.06 -18.75
N THR A 69 13.51 11.78 -19.00
CA THR A 69 12.43 12.77 -19.12
C THR A 69 11.08 12.14 -18.74
N TYR A 70 10.01 12.92 -18.75
CA TYR A 70 8.66 12.47 -18.46
C TYR A 70 7.61 13.18 -19.30
N SER A 71 6.42 12.60 -19.34
CA SER A 71 5.23 13.21 -19.89
C SER A 71 4.04 13.01 -18.96
N GLN A 72 3.09 13.94 -18.98
CA GLN A 72 1.78 13.80 -18.29
C GLN A 72 0.63 13.67 -19.31
N THR A 73 0.90 13.27 -20.55
CA THR A 73 -0.09 13.17 -21.62
C THR A 73 -1.01 11.94 -21.53
N CYS A 74 -0.94 11.17 -20.44
CA CYS A 74 -1.72 9.95 -20.25
C CYS A 74 -2.97 10.19 -19.39
N GLU A 75 -3.96 9.30 -19.51
CA GLU A 75 -5.26 9.44 -18.84
C GLU A 75 -5.28 8.80 -17.44
N GLY A 76 -5.89 9.49 -16.48
CA GLY A 76 -6.10 8.96 -15.13
C GLY A 76 -6.74 10.02 -14.22
N THR A 77 -7.92 9.73 -13.65
CA THR A 77 -8.64 10.71 -12.82
C THR A 77 -7.89 11.06 -11.53
N GLY A 78 -7.06 10.15 -11.01
CA GLY A 78 -6.18 10.38 -9.87
C GLY A 78 -4.78 10.87 -10.26
N GLY A 79 -4.53 11.14 -11.55
CA GLY A 79 -3.24 11.53 -12.09
C GLY A 79 -2.56 10.40 -12.88
N CYS A 80 -1.66 10.81 -13.76
CA CYS A 80 -0.90 9.91 -14.62
C CYS A 80 0.46 10.52 -14.98
N VAL A 81 1.48 9.67 -15.10
CA VAL A 81 2.81 10.04 -15.60
C VAL A 81 3.36 8.93 -16.50
N VAL A 82 3.99 9.32 -17.59
CA VAL A 82 4.81 8.46 -18.43
C VAL A 82 6.26 8.81 -18.16
N LEU A 83 7.02 7.87 -17.61
CA LEU A 83 8.46 7.95 -17.43
C LEU A 83 9.12 7.49 -18.72
N ILE A 84 10.05 8.28 -19.25
CA ILE A 84 10.61 8.09 -20.58
C ILE A 84 12.13 7.98 -20.47
N GLN A 85 12.68 6.93 -21.08
CA GLN A 85 14.11 6.75 -21.29
C GLN A 85 14.41 6.83 -22.78
N GLU A 86 14.97 7.97 -23.18
CA GLU A 86 15.38 8.23 -24.57
C GLU A 86 16.79 7.67 -24.90
N TYR A 87 17.67 7.56 -23.91
CA TYR A 87 19.05 7.11 -24.08
C TYR A 87 19.61 6.50 -22.79
N ILE A 88 20.68 5.73 -22.93
CA ILE A 88 21.49 5.18 -21.82
C ILE A 88 22.97 5.46 -22.05
N TYR A 89 23.76 5.47 -20.98
CA TYR A 89 25.21 5.52 -21.08
C TYR A 89 25.78 4.10 -21.05
N GLU A 90 26.45 3.70 -22.13
CA GLU A 90 27.15 2.41 -22.21
C GLU A 90 28.64 2.62 -22.40
N TYR A 91 29.43 1.67 -21.89
CA TYR A 91 30.88 1.68 -22.07
C TYR A 91 31.23 1.09 -23.44
N ASP A 92 31.91 1.86 -24.29
CA ASP A 92 32.46 1.36 -25.54
C ASP A 92 33.88 0.79 -25.31
N PRO A 93 34.08 -0.53 -25.47
CA PRO A 93 35.39 -1.16 -25.29
C PRO A 93 36.40 -0.85 -26.41
N VAL A 94 35.97 -0.28 -27.55
CA VAL A 94 36.84 0.09 -28.67
C VAL A 94 37.59 1.38 -28.37
N ASP A 95 36.85 2.40 -27.93
CA ASP A 95 37.41 3.74 -27.69
C ASP A 95 37.69 3.99 -26.19
N GLY A 96 37.22 3.10 -25.31
CA GLY A 96 37.44 3.16 -23.87
C GLY A 96 36.64 4.28 -23.17
N MET A 97 35.60 4.78 -23.82
CA MET A 97 34.76 5.90 -23.38
C MET A 97 33.36 5.42 -22.95
N ILE A 98 32.62 6.30 -22.27
CA ILE A 98 31.21 6.10 -21.96
C ILE A 98 30.42 6.96 -22.92
N ASP A 99 29.73 6.33 -23.86
CA ASP A 99 28.99 7.00 -24.92
C ASP A 99 27.48 6.84 -24.73
N PRO A 100 26.69 7.87 -25.09
CA PRO A 100 25.24 7.78 -25.06
C PRO A 100 24.75 6.89 -26.21
N VAL A 101 24.03 5.83 -25.87
CA VAL A 101 23.28 5.01 -26.81
C VAL A 101 21.85 5.50 -26.83
N ILE A 102 21.47 6.15 -27.93
CA ILE A 102 20.11 6.66 -28.14
C ILE A 102 19.22 5.52 -28.62
N HIS A 103 18.07 5.34 -27.97
CA HIS A 103 17.10 4.33 -28.40
C HIS A 103 16.40 4.78 -29.69
N ALA A 104 16.23 3.85 -30.64
CA ALA A 104 15.47 4.11 -31.87
C ALA A 104 13.98 4.43 -31.60
N SER A 105 13.45 3.93 -30.48
CA SER A 105 12.15 4.29 -29.92
C SER A 105 12.34 4.46 -28.41
N PRO A 106 11.84 5.55 -27.79
CA PRO A 106 11.93 5.73 -26.34
C PRO A 106 11.31 4.54 -25.60
N ILE A 107 11.93 4.17 -24.49
CA ILE A 107 11.38 3.17 -23.57
C ILE A 107 10.49 3.93 -22.59
N GLU A 108 9.21 3.56 -22.53
CA GLU A 108 8.22 4.24 -21.72
C GLU A 108 7.69 3.33 -20.61
N LYS A 109 7.45 3.93 -19.44
CA LYS A 109 6.78 3.30 -18.30
C LYS A 109 5.65 4.21 -17.84
N THR A 110 4.41 3.75 -17.92
CA THR A 110 3.25 4.56 -17.49
C THR A 110 2.88 4.21 -16.05
N LEU A 111 2.63 5.20 -15.22
CA LEU A 111 2.00 5.03 -13.91
C LEU A 111 0.72 5.85 -13.88
N SER A 112 -0.39 5.25 -13.47
CA SER A 112 -1.67 5.96 -13.39
C SER A 112 -2.53 5.50 -12.22
N ILE A 113 -3.36 6.41 -11.73
CA ILE A 113 -4.39 6.12 -10.73
C ILE A 113 -5.75 6.40 -11.33
N HIS A 114 -6.56 5.35 -11.47
CA HIS A 114 -7.94 5.44 -11.93
C HIS A 114 -8.72 4.20 -11.48
N ASP A 115 -10.05 4.31 -11.46
CA ASP A 115 -10.96 3.21 -11.09
C ASP A 115 -10.64 2.53 -9.76
N ASN A 116 -10.24 3.33 -8.76
CA ASN A 116 -9.83 2.84 -7.43
C ASN A 116 -8.74 1.77 -7.49
N ALA A 117 -7.82 1.92 -8.44
CA ALA A 117 -6.67 1.07 -8.64
C ALA A 117 -5.44 1.90 -9.05
N ILE A 118 -4.27 1.32 -8.81
CA ILE A 118 -3.00 1.82 -9.32
C ILE A 118 -2.59 0.90 -10.47
N TRP A 119 -2.18 1.51 -11.57
CA TRP A 119 -1.79 0.82 -12.79
C TRP A 119 -0.35 1.16 -13.12
N ILE A 120 0.40 0.11 -13.44
CA ILE A 120 1.73 0.22 -14.02
C ILE A 120 1.60 -0.30 -15.45
N ASP A 121 1.90 0.56 -16.41
CA ASP A 121 1.55 0.42 -17.82
C ASP A 121 0.03 0.18 -17.98
N ALA A 122 -0.37 -1.04 -18.33
CA ALA A 122 -1.77 -1.47 -18.43
C ALA A 122 -2.12 -2.58 -17.43
N ALA A 123 -1.22 -2.87 -16.48
CA ALA A 123 -1.40 -3.91 -15.47
C ALA A 123 -1.83 -3.28 -14.13
N MET A 124 -2.96 -3.76 -13.61
CA MET A 124 -3.42 -3.38 -12.28
C MET A 124 -2.51 -3.98 -11.22
N VAL A 125 -2.02 -3.14 -10.31
CA VAL A 125 -1.24 -3.59 -9.15
C VAL A 125 -2.18 -4.23 -8.13
N GLY A 126 -1.85 -5.44 -7.69
CA GLY A 126 -2.66 -6.19 -6.73
C GLY A 126 -2.60 -5.60 -5.33
N THR A 127 -3.75 -5.27 -4.76
CA THR A 127 -3.92 -4.76 -3.38
C THR A 127 -4.48 -5.79 -2.40
N GLY A 128 -4.56 -7.07 -2.82
CA GLY A 128 -5.07 -8.16 -2.00
C GLY A 128 -6.52 -7.95 -1.57
N VAL A 129 -6.75 -7.81 -0.26
CA VAL A 129 -8.09 -7.60 0.34
C VAL A 129 -8.50 -6.13 0.43
N PHE A 130 -7.62 -5.21 0.05
CA PHE A 130 -7.86 -3.77 0.09
C PHE A 130 -8.24 -3.24 -1.30
N THR A 131 -8.89 -2.09 -1.33
CA THR A 131 -9.09 -1.28 -2.55
C THR A 131 -8.36 0.05 -2.42
N ILE A 132 -8.03 0.71 -3.52
CA ILE A 132 -7.43 2.05 -3.45
C ILE A 132 -8.53 3.09 -3.14
N GLY A 133 -8.27 3.96 -2.17
CA GLY A 133 -9.18 5.01 -1.75
C GLY A 133 -9.28 6.14 -2.79
N PRO A 134 -10.42 6.84 -2.86
CA PRO A 134 -10.65 7.91 -3.86
C PRO A 134 -9.81 9.17 -3.63
N ALA A 135 -9.19 9.31 -2.46
CA ALA A 135 -8.26 10.41 -2.16
C ALA A 135 -6.83 10.16 -2.68
N SER A 136 -6.59 9.02 -3.34
CA SER A 136 -5.28 8.68 -3.87
C SER A 136 -4.95 9.54 -5.09
N THR A 137 -3.72 10.04 -5.14
CA THR A 137 -3.25 10.97 -6.14
C THR A 137 -1.84 10.65 -6.61
N LEU A 138 -1.56 11.03 -7.86
CA LEU A 138 -0.24 11.05 -8.46
C LEU A 138 0.10 12.49 -8.81
N ALA A 139 1.23 12.98 -8.30
CA ALA A 139 1.75 14.31 -8.56
C ALA A 139 3.19 14.24 -9.07
N VAL A 140 3.53 15.12 -9.99
CA VAL A 140 4.89 15.30 -10.50
C VAL A 140 5.27 16.76 -10.32
N VAL A 141 6.42 16.99 -9.71
CA VAL A 141 7.00 18.33 -9.51
C VAL A 141 8.36 18.34 -10.19
N ASP A 142 8.62 19.36 -10.99
CA ASP A 142 9.93 19.62 -11.58
C ASP A 142 10.47 20.92 -10.97
N ASP A 143 11.62 20.82 -10.30
CA ASP A 143 12.37 21.95 -9.77
C ASP A 143 13.76 21.99 -10.39
N ALA A 144 13.96 22.92 -11.32
CA ALA A 144 15.23 23.16 -12.01
C ALA A 144 15.84 21.91 -12.69
N GLY A 145 15.02 21.01 -13.21
CA GLY A 145 15.45 19.77 -13.88
C GLY A 145 15.58 18.57 -12.93
N THR A 146 15.28 18.73 -11.64
CA THR A 146 15.07 17.59 -10.73
C THR A 146 13.58 17.31 -10.67
N VAL A 147 13.18 16.14 -11.16
CA VAL A 147 11.80 15.70 -11.24
C VAL A 147 11.50 14.76 -10.08
N THR A 148 10.51 15.12 -9.26
CA THR A 148 9.99 14.29 -8.18
C THR A 148 8.60 13.79 -8.53
N VAL A 149 8.44 12.47 -8.58
CA VAL A 149 7.15 11.78 -8.71
C VAL A 149 6.70 11.33 -7.33
N THR A 150 5.53 11.79 -6.90
CA THR A 150 4.90 11.41 -5.63
C THR A 150 3.58 10.70 -5.89
N ILE A 151 3.47 9.47 -5.40
CA ILE A 151 2.24 8.67 -5.45
C ILE A 151 1.73 8.52 -4.04
N SER A 152 0.67 9.25 -3.69
CA SER A 152 -0.02 9.14 -2.41
C SER A 152 -1.26 8.29 -2.57
N PHE A 153 -1.39 7.23 -1.79
CA PHE A 153 -2.53 6.33 -1.91
C PHE A 153 -3.05 5.86 -0.56
N GLU A 154 -4.34 5.55 -0.51
CA GLU A 154 -4.99 4.99 0.67
C GLU A 154 -5.42 3.55 0.40
N LEU A 155 -5.04 2.62 1.27
CA LEU A 155 -5.66 1.30 1.28
C LEU A 155 -6.95 1.37 2.09
N LEU A 156 -8.07 1.07 1.44
CA LEU A 156 -9.40 1.00 2.05
C LEU A 156 -9.72 -0.45 2.39
N ALA A 157 -9.93 -0.73 3.68
CA ALA A 157 -10.40 -2.02 4.16
C ALA A 157 -11.93 -2.13 4.02
N ALA A 158 -12.44 -3.37 3.96
CA ALA A 158 -13.88 -3.64 3.85
C ALA A 158 -14.72 -3.08 5.02
N ASP A 159 -14.09 -2.82 6.18
CA ASP A 159 -14.74 -2.21 7.34
C ASP A 159 -14.71 -0.67 7.33
N GLY A 160 -14.22 -0.06 6.25
CA GLY A 160 -14.19 1.39 6.03
C GLY A 160 -12.97 2.09 6.61
N ARG A 161 -12.04 1.37 7.24
CA ARG A 161 -10.76 1.96 7.68
C ARG A 161 -9.87 2.27 6.47
N THR A 162 -9.18 3.41 6.55
CA THR A 162 -8.18 3.83 5.55
C THR A 162 -6.78 3.80 6.15
N PHE A 163 -5.82 3.42 5.31
CA PHE A 163 -4.40 3.36 5.66
C PHE A 163 -3.62 4.13 4.59
N PRO A 164 -3.09 5.32 4.89
CA PRO A 164 -2.39 6.14 3.91
C PRO A 164 -0.94 5.71 3.75
N PHE A 165 -0.43 5.78 2.53
CA PHE A 165 0.93 5.47 2.12
C PHE A 165 1.38 6.46 1.05
N THR A 166 2.70 6.63 0.94
CA THR A 166 3.31 7.48 -0.09
C THR A 166 4.55 6.80 -0.63
N ALA A 167 4.66 6.72 -1.96
CA ALA A 167 5.88 6.36 -2.68
C ALA A 167 6.44 7.60 -3.36
N ILE A 168 7.77 7.78 -3.32
CA ILE A 168 8.45 8.94 -3.88
C ILE A 168 9.62 8.45 -4.72
N TYR A 169 9.76 9.00 -5.93
CA TYR A 169 10.92 8.77 -6.78
C TYR A 169 11.42 10.09 -7.34
N GLU A 170 12.74 10.25 -7.40
CA GLU A 170 13.40 11.44 -7.89
C GLU A 170 14.41 11.06 -8.96
N PHE A 171 14.41 11.81 -10.07
CA PHE A 171 15.41 11.70 -11.12
C PHE A 171 15.73 13.08 -11.70
N ASN A 172 16.84 13.19 -12.42
CA ASN A 172 17.20 14.42 -13.12
C ASN A 172 16.76 14.32 -14.58
N GLU A 173 15.99 15.29 -15.03
CA GLU A 173 15.71 15.49 -16.43
C GLU A 173 17.01 15.84 -17.17
N SER A 174 17.22 15.22 -18.31
CA SER A 174 18.40 15.43 -19.13
C SER A 174 18.04 15.33 -20.60
N ALA A 175 18.44 16.34 -21.37
CA ALA A 175 18.29 16.32 -22.82
C ALA A 175 19.26 15.30 -23.43
N ILE A 176 18.87 14.74 -24.58
CA ILE A 176 19.74 13.88 -25.39
C ILE A 176 21.09 14.58 -25.60
N PRO A 177 22.21 13.94 -25.21
CA PRO A 177 23.53 14.54 -25.40
C PRO A 177 23.82 14.80 -26.88
N ALA A 178 24.39 15.98 -27.17
CA ALA A 178 24.71 16.44 -28.51
C ALA A 178 25.91 15.70 -29.14
#